data_AF-A0A318TEB5-F1
#
_entry.id   AF-A0A318TEB5-F1
#
_cell.length_a   1.000
_cell.length_b   1.000
_cell.length_c   1.000
_cell.angle_alpha   90.00
_cell.angle_beta   90.00
_cell.angle_gamma   90.00
#
_symmetry.space_group_name_H-M   'P 1'
#
loop_
_entity.id
_entity.type
_entity.pdbx_description
1 polymer ?
#
loop_
_entity_poly.entity_id
_entity_poly.type
_entity_poly.pdbx_seq_one_letter_code
_entity_poly.pdbx_strand_id
1 'polypeptide(L)'
;MTFLSLLYRFVSNFALLMLAYYSLNALENYQQRSILALLILIYVLTRAVSAWRSFSFFQSIERLENEARRIGSLLGLRPDQSLIKRQIINDVTEKRRHGEFKSYIDLLFLTIVVVLCVTKIVSE
;
A
#
# COMPACT_ATOMS: atom_id res chain seq x y z
N MET A 1 -11.11 -10.28 -11.41
CA MET A 1 -9.72 -10.60 -10.99
C MET A 1 -9.17 -9.70 -9.89
N THR A 2 -9.72 -8.49 -9.70
CA THR A 2 -9.34 -7.53 -8.64
C THR A 2 -9.55 -8.08 -7.23
N PHE A 3 -10.67 -8.75 -6.98
CA PHE A 3 -10.99 -9.35 -5.67
C PHE A 3 -9.96 -10.40 -5.23
N LEU A 4 -9.52 -11.27 -6.15
CA LEU A 4 -8.52 -12.30 -5.83
C LEU A 4 -7.15 -11.69 -5.48
N SER A 5 -6.74 -10.63 -6.18
CA SER A 5 -5.50 -9.91 -5.86
C SER A 5 -5.56 -9.21 -4.50
N LEU A 6 -6.75 -8.70 -4.15
CA LEU A 6 -7.02 -8.09 -2.85
C LEU A 6 -6.95 -9.13 -1.74
N LEU A 7 -7.65 -10.25 -1.92
CA LEU A 7 -7.69 -11.37 -0.99
C LEU A 7 -6.28 -11.93 -0.74
N TYR A 8 -5.51 -12.14 -1.81
CA TYR A 8 -4.13 -12.61 -1.71
C TYR A 8 -3.26 -11.67 -0.86
N ARG A 9 -3.35 -10.35 -1.07
CA ARG A 9 -2.55 -9.39 -0.31
C ARG A 9 -3.01 -9.26 1.14
N PHE A 10 -4.32 -9.36 1.37
CA PHE A 10 -4.88 -9.43 2.72
C PHE A 10 -4.36 -10.66 3.48
N VAL A 11 -4.46 -11.85 2.87
CA VAL A 11 -4.00 -13.10 3.49
C VAL A 11 -2.48 -13.09 3.71
N SER A 12 -1.70 -12.59 2.75
CA SER A 12 -0.24 -12.47 2.90
C SER A 12 0.14 -11.54 4.06
N ASN A 13 -0.53 -10.40 4.20
CA ASN A 13 -0.28 -9.46 5.29
C ASN A 13 -0.76 -9.99 6.65
N PHE A 14 -1.89 -10.67 6.65
CA PHE A 14 -2.41 -11.34 7.84
C PHE A 14 -1.46 -12.45 8.31
N ALA A 15 -0.90 -13.25 7.39
CA ALA A 15 0.07 -14.27 7.71
C ALA A 15 1.35 -13.68 8.33
N LEU A 16 1.82 -12.54 7.83
CA LEU A 16 2.96 -11.82 8.42
C LEU A 16 2.66 -11.35 9.84
N LEU A 17 1.47 -10.79 10.06
CA LEU A 17 1.02 -10.37 11.38
C LEU A 17 0.91 -11.56 12.35
N MET A 18 0.35 -12.68 11.89
CA MET A 18 0.23 -13.90 12.67
C MET A 18 1.61 -14.45 13.05
N LEU A 19 2.54 -14.52 12.09
CA LEU A 19 3.91 -14.98 12.33
C LEU A 19 4.66 -14.05 13.30
N ALA A 20 4.53 -12.73 13.16
CA ALA A 20 5.10 -11.76 14.09
C ALA A 20 4.52 -11.94 15.51
N TYR A 21 3.20 -12.12 15.65
CA TYR A 21 2.56 -12.36 16.94
C TYR A 21 3.06 -13.63 17.61
N TYR A 22 3.02 -14.77 16.92
CA TYR A 22 3.43 -16.05 17.48
C TYR A 22 4.92 -16.09 17.79
N SER A 23 5.78 -15.58 16.90
CA SER A 23 7.23 -15.56 17.14
C SER A 23 7.61 -14.71 18.36
N LEU A 24 6.99 -13.54 18.53
CA LEU A 24 7.23 -12.69 19.69
C LEU A 24 6.66 -13.28 20.98
N ASN A 25 5.60 -14.08 20.91
CA ASN A 25 5.00 -14.70 22.08
C ASN A 25 5.63 -16.05 22.47
N ALA A 26 6.32 -16.72 21.55
CA ALA A 26 7.01 -17.99 21.80
C ALA A 26 8.39 -17.81 22.46
N LEU A 27 8.96 -16.60 22.42
CA LEU A 27 10.27 -16.31 22.99
C LEU A 27 10.12 -15.80 24.43
N GLU A 28 10.58 -16.61 25.38
CA GLU A 28 10.61 -16.28 26.81
C GLU A 28 11.77 -15.33 27.17
N ASN A 29 12.89 -15.39 26.42
CA ASN A 29 14.04 -14.53 26.67
C ASN A 29 13.83 -13.11 26.10
N TYR A 30 13.80 -12.11 26.97
CA TYR A 30 13.63 -10.70 26.61
C TYR A 30 14.64 -10.20 25.55
N GLN A 31 15.92 -10.57 25.69
CA GLN A 31 16.96 -10.13 24.75
C GLN A 31 16.75 -10.70 23.34
N GLN A 32 16.32 -11.95 23.23
CA GLN A 32 16.03 -12.57 21.92
C GLN A 32 14.76 -11.97 21.32
N ARG A 33 13.73 -11.73 22.14
CA ARG A 33 12.47 -11.12 21.68
C ARG A 33 12.66 -9.69 21.17
N SER A 34 13.41 -8.86 21.88
CA SER A 34 13.66 -7.47 21.51
C SER A 34 14.46 -7.34 20.20
N ILE A 35 15.47 -8.19 19.99
CA ILE A 35 16.21 -8.27 18.72
C ILE A 35 15.26 -8.63 17.57
N LEU A 36 14.39 -9.63 17.77
CA LEU A 36 13.44 -10.06 16.74
C LEU A 36 12.41 -8.97 16.44
N ALA A 37 11.90 -8.28 17.46
CA ALA A 37 11.01 -7.13 17.30
C ALA A 37 11.68 -5.99 16.51
N LEU A 38 12.96 -5.68 16.80
CA LEU A 38 13.73 -4.69 16.04
C LEU A 38 13.89 -5.08 14.57
N LEU A 39 14.18 -6.34 14.27
CA LEU A 39 14.27 -6.83 12.90
C LEU A 39 12.93 -6.70 12.16
N ILE A 40 11.83 -7.04 12.82
CA ILE A 40 10.48 -6.86 12.26
C ILE A 40 10.20 -5.38 12.01
N LEU A 41 10.54 -4.49 12.94
CA LEU A 41 10.37 -3.04 12.76
C LEU A 41 11.16 -2.51 11.56
N ILE A 42 12.42 -2.93 11.39
CA ILE A 42 13.23 -2.56 10.23
C ILE A 42 12.58 -3.06 8.94
N TYR A 43 12.13 -4.33 8.91
CA TYR A 43 11.43 -4.89 7.76
C TYR A 43 10.17 -4.08 7.42
N VAL A 44 9.34 -3.78 8.41
CA VAL A 44 8.13 -2.96 8.25
C VAL A 44 8.46 -1.56 7.73
N LEU A 45 9.55 -0.94 8.20
CA LEU A 45 10.00 0.36 7.73
C LEU A 45 10.35 0.33 6.24
N THR A 46 11.10 -0.68 5.77
CA THR A 46 11.45 -0.79 4.33
C THR A 46 10.21 -0.93 3.45
N ARG A 47 9.20 -1.65 3.95
CA ARG A 47 7.94 -1.86 3.25
C ARG A 47 7.05 -0.61 3.27
N ALA A 48 7.07 0.16 4.35
CA ALA A 48 6.41 1.47 4.43
C ALA A 48 7.00 2.48 3.42
N VAL A 49 8.33 2.53 3.29
CA VAL A 49 9.01 3.38 2.29
C VAL A 49 8.60 3.00 0.86
N SER A 50 8.45 1.70 0.60
CA SER A 50 8.00 1.19 -0.70
C SER A 50 6.54 1.59 -1.00
N ALA A 51 5.67 1.53 0.00
CA ALA A 51 4.29 2.01 -0.11
C ALA A 51 4.24 3.53 -0.35
N TRP A 52 5.06 4.30 0.37
CA TRP A 52 5.17 5.76 0.20
C TRP A 52 5.57 6.16 -1.22
N ARG A 53 6.59 5.49 -1.79
CA ARG A 53 7.00 5.69 -3.19
C ARG A 53 5.87 5.39 -4.18
N SER A 54 5.03 4.41 -3.86
CA SER A 54 3.87 4.09 -4.71
C SER A 54 2.82 5.21 -4.67
N PHE A 55 2.60 5.83 -3.51
CA PHE A 55 1.69 6.98 -3.39
C PHE A 55 2.18 8.22 -4.14
N SER A 56 3.47 8.54 -4.09
CA SER A 56 4.01 9.69 -4.84
C SER A 56 3.89 9.48 -6.37
N PHE A 57 3.98 8.22 -6.82
CA PHE A 57 3.72 7.86 -8.21
C PHE A 57 2.24 8.06 -8.58
N PHE A 58 1.29 7.63 -7.74
CA PHE A 58 -0.15 7.86 -7.96
C PHE A 58 -0.50 9.36 -8.00
N GLN A 59 0.12 10.17 -7.14
CA GLN A 59 -0.07 11.62 -7.15
C GLN A 59 0.48 12.27 -8.43
N SER A 60 1.59 11.74 -8.97
CA SER A 60 2.12 12.19 -10.26
C SER A 60 1.14 11.87 -11.39
N ILE A 61 0.57 10.66 -11.41
CA ILE A 61 -0.47 10.29 -12.38
C ILE A 61 -1.68 11.22 -12.31
N GLU A 62 -2.15 11.55 -11.11
CA GLU A 62 -3.26 12.50 -10.91
C GLU A 62 -3.00 13.87 -11.54
N ARG A 63 -1.78 14.39 -11.39
CA ARG A 63 -1.39 15.67 -12.00
C ARG A 63 -1.38 15.58 -13.52
N LEU A 64 -0.76 14.54 -14.07
CA LEU A 64 -0.73 14.30 -15.52
C LEU A 64 -2.14 14.10 -16.10
N GLU A 65 -3.03 13.43 -15.36
CA GLU A 65 -4.42 13.22 -15.74
C GLU A 65 -5.21 14.54 -15.80
N ASN A 66 -5.02 15.42 -14.81
CA ASN A 66 -5.62 16.74 -14.78
C ASN A 66 -5.09 17.65 -15.89
N GLU A 67 -3.79 17.60 -16.16
CA GLU A 67 -3.16 18.31 -17.28
C GLU A 67 -3.67 17.80 -18.63
N ALA A 68 -3.77 16.48 -18.81
CA ALA A 68 -4.31 15.87 -20.02
C ALA A 68 -5.79 16.23 -20.26
N ARG A 69 -6.62 16.30 -19.21
CA ARG A 69 -8.01 16.79 -19.30
C ARG A 69 -8.06 18.25 -19.73
N ARG A 70 -7.22 19.12 -19.15
CA ARG A 70 -7.14 20.55 -19.51
C ARG A 70 -6.72 20.74 -20.97
N ILE A 71 -5.66 20.07 -21.41
CA ILE A 71 -5.17 20.11 -22.80
C ILE A 71 -6.23 19.55 -23.76
N GLY A 72 -6.91 18.46 -23.37
CA GLY A 72 -8.03 17.90 -24.13
C GLY A 72 -9.18 18.88 -24.32
N SER A 73 -9.51 19.68 -23.29
CA SER A 73 -10.55 20.72 -23.39
C SER A 73 -10.15 21.91 -24.26
N LEU A 74 -8.86 22.24 -24.33
CA LEU A 74 -8.34 23.37 -25.12
C LEU A 74 -8.18 23.04 -26.61
N LEU A 75 -7.97 21.77 -26.96
CA LEU A 75 -7.65 21.34 -28.34
C LEU A 75 -8.86 21.09 -29.25
N GLY A 76 -10.10 21.29 -28.78
CA GLY A 76 -11.30 21.18 -29.64
C GLY A 76 -11.37 19.87 -30.44
N LEU A 77 -10.94 18.75 -29.84
CA LEU A 77 -10.80 17.46 -30.53
C LEU A 77 -12.15 16.94 -31.06
N ARG A 78 -12.11 16.33 -32.25
CA ARG A 78 -13.24 15.67 -32.93
C ARG A 78 -13.92 14.66 -31.96
N PRO A 79 -15.27 14.56 -31.92
CA PRO A 79 -16.02 13.86 -30.86
C PRO A 79 -15.60 12.39 -30.65
N ASP A 80 -15.22 11.71 -31.72
CA ASP A 80 -14.66 10.36 -31.78
C ASP A 80 -13.32 10.20 -31.04
N GLN A 81 -12.41 11.18 -31.15
CA GLN A 81 -11.13 11.18 -30.40
C GLN A 81 -11.33 11.55 -28.92
N SER A 82 -12.40 12.27 -28.60
CA SER A 82 -12.73 12.65 -27.22
C SER A 82 -13.21 11.46 -26.38
N LEU A 83 -13.95 10.50 -26.99
CA LEU A 83 -14.46 9.31 -26.30
C LEU A 83 -13.35 8.31 -25.96
N ILE A 84 -12.42 8.06 -26.89
CA ILE A 84 -11.28 7.17 -26.65
C ILE A 84 -10.38 7.74 -25.55
N LYS A 85 -10.08 9.05 -25.57
CA LYS A 85 -9.31 9.70 -24.50
C LYS A 85 -10.03 9.61 -23.14
N ARG A 86 -11.35 9.81 -23.11
CA ARG A 86 -12.13 9.72 -21.87
C ARG A 86 -12.13 8.30 -21.30
N GLN A 87 -12.18 7.29 -22.17
CA GLN A 87 -12.08 5.89 -21.77
C GLN A 87 -10.69 5.55 -21.21
N ILE A 88 -9.62 5.99 -21.87
CA ILE A 88 -8.24 5.81 -21.37
C ILE A 88 -8.04 6.49 -20.01
N ILE A 89 -8.55 7.72 -19.85
CA ILE A 89 -8.49 8.44 -18.56
C ILE A 89 -9.21 7.64 -17.49
N ASN A 90 -10.44 7.18 -17.75
CA ASN A 90 -11.20 6.38 -16.78
C ASN A 90 -10.48 5.07 -16.41
N ASP A 91 -9.87 4.37 -17.36
CA ASP A 91 -9.10 3.15 -17.10
C ASP A 91 -7.87 3.42 -16.22
N VAL A 92 -7.19 4.56 -16.43
CA VAL A 92 -6.07 5.00 -15.59
C VAL A 92 -6.53 5.39 -14.19
N THR A 93 -7.66 6.11 -14.08
CA THR A 93 -8.26 6.47 -12.79
C THR A 93 -8.63 5.21 -12.00
N GLU A 94 -9.23 4.21 -12.65
CA GLU A 94 -9.61 2.95 -12.01
C GLU A 94 -8.38 2.17 -11.54
N LYS A 95 -7.35 2.04 -12.39
CA LYS A 95 -6.08 1.39 -12.03
C LYS A 95 -5.38 2.11 -10.88
N ARG A 96 -5.40 3.44 -10.84
CA ARG A 96 -4.87 4.24 -9.74
C ARG A 96 -5.61 3.95 -8.44
N ARG A 97 -6.94 4.07 -8.45
CA ARG A 97 -7.78 3.83 -7.25
C ARG A 97 -7.59 2.41 -6.71
N HIS A 98 -7.47 1.43 -7.60
CA HIS A 98 -7.19 0.05 -7.20
C HIS A 98 -5.79 -0.11 -6.57
N GLY A 99 -4.79 0.57 -7.12
CA GLY A 99 -3.43 0.62 -6.57
C GLY A 99 -3.36 1.29 -5.19
N GLU A 100 -4.05 2.42 -5.02
CA GLU A 100 -4.15 3.14 -3.75
C GLU A 100 -4.81 2.27 -2.67
N PHE A 101 -5.96 1.66 -2.97
CA PHE A 101 -6.67 0.78 -2.03
C PHE A 101 -5.79 -0.38 -1.56
N LYS A 102 -5.02 -0.96 -2.47
CA LYS A 102 -4.08 -2.05 -2.17
C LYS A 102 -2.92 -1.59 -1.28
N SER A 103 -2.47 -0.34 -1.42
CA SER A 103 -1.44 0.27 -0.59
C SER A 103 -1.97 0.61 0.82
N TYR A 104 -3.22 1.08 0.93
CA TYR A 104 -3.87 1.35 2.21
C TYR A 104 -4.04 0.09 3.08
N ILE A 105 -4.45 -1.03 2.47
CA ILE A 105 -4.52 -2.31 3.18
C ILE A 105 -3.15 -2.68 3.73
N ASP A 106 -2.10 -2.48 2.94
CA ASP A 106 -0.74 -2.76 3.38
C ASP A 106 -0.36 -1.94 4.60
N LEU A 107 -0.53 -0.63 4.52
CA LEU A 107 -0.27 0.30 5.61
C LEU A 107 -1.01 -0.06 6.90
N LEU A 108 -2.29 -0.43 6.82
CA LEU A 108 -3.07 -0.83 7.99
C LEU A 108 -2.42 -2.01 8.71
N PHE A 109 -2.07 -3.07 7.98
CA PHE A 109 -1.41 -4.23 8.57
C PHE A 109 -0.03 -3.91 9.12
N LEU A 110 0.76 -3.10 8.40
CA LEU A 110 2.06 -2.64 8.88
C LEU A 110 1.91 -1.89 10.21
N THR A 111 0.95 -0.98 10.33
CA THR A 111 0.70 -0.23 11.57
C THR A 111 0.36 -1.15 12.74
N ILE A 112 -0.50 -2.16 12.52
CA ILE A 112 -0.82 -3.11 13.60
C ILE A 112 0.43 -3.90 14.03
N VAL A 113 1.27 -4.31 13.09
CA VAL A 113 2.53 -5.01 13.39
C VAL A 113 3.47 -4.10 14.19
N VAL A 114 3.60 -2.82 13.84
CA VAL A 114 4.38 -1.84 14.63
C VAL A 114 3.85 -1.75 16.05
N VAL A 115 2.54 -1.57 16.24
CA VAL A 115 1.93 -1.47 17.57
C VAL A 115 2.23 -2.71 18.38
N LEU A 116 2.06 -3.90 17.80
CA LEU A 116 2.35 -5.18 18.47
C LEU A 116 3.82 -5.27 18.91
N CYS A 117 4.76 -4.95 18.01
CA CYS A 117 6.19 -4.94 18.34
C CYS A 117 6.48 -3.95 19.48
N VAL A 118 5.96 -2.72 19.42
CA VAL A 118 6.19 -1.69 20.44
C VAL A 118 5.58 -2.11 21.77
N THR A 119 4.33 -2.60 21.80
CA THR A 119 3.69 -3.08 23.02
C THR A 119 4.48 -4.21 23.66
N LYS A 120 4.99 -5.16 22.87
CA LYS A 120 5.85 -6.23 23.39
C LYS A 120 7.22 -5.75 23.85
N ILE A 121 7.78 -4.68 23.28
CA ILE A 121 9.04 -4.10 23.79
C ILE A 121 8.80 -3.33 25.10
N VAL A 122 7.70 -2.60 25.21
CA VAL A 122 7.43 -1.69 26.35
C VAL A 122 6.81 -2.41 27.55
N SER A 123 6.02 -3.47 27.33
CA SER A 123 5.26 -4.13 28.38
C SER A 123 6.06 -5.16 29.21
N GLU A 124 7.33 -5.40 28.90
CA GLU A 124 8.28 -6.14 29.75
C GLU A 124 9.49 -5.28 30.07
#